data_AF-M0CGV8-F1
#
_entry.id   AF-M0CGV8-F1
#
_cell.length_a   1.000
_cell.length_b   1.000
_cell.length_c   1.000
_cell.angle_alpha   90.00
_cell.angle_beta   90.00
_cell.angle_gamma   90.00
#
_symmetry.space_group_name_H-M   'P 1'
#
loop_
_entity.id
_entity.type
_entity.pdbx_description
1 polymer ?
#
loop_
_entity_poly.entity_id
_entity_poly.type
_entity_poly.pdbx_seq_one_letter_code
_entity_poly.pdbx_strand_id
1 'polypeptide(L)'
;MSPSSHTVLVAVVDQYQNSDEPVTAHSIAESQGLSEEALTRPLESLCELELLESTEQGYRPTVTARELLALDIDPDDVLVLDLVEE
;
A
#
# COMPACT_ATOMS: atom_id res chain seq x y z
N MET A 1 -7.58 5.14 -14.86
CA MET A 1 -6.93 3.82 -14.64
C MET A 1 -6.56 3.79 -13.17
N SER A 2 -6.92 2.74 -12.44
CA SER A 2 -6.48 2.58 -11.04
C SER A 2 -5.03 2.09 -11.02
N PRO A 3 -4.17 2.61 -10.14
CA PRO A 3 -2.79 2.13 -9.99
C PRO A 3 -2.76 0.71 -9.43
N SER A 4 -1.65 0.00 -9.62
CA SER A 4 -1.44 -1.29 -8.96
C SER A 4 -1.24 -1.13 -7.45
N SER A 5 -1.56 -2.18 -6.70
CA SER A 5 -1.35 -2.23 -5.25
C SER A 5 0.13 -2.05 -4.90
N HIS A 6 1.03 -2.63 -5.69
CA HIS A 6 2.47 -2.41 -5.55
C HIS A 6 2.87 -0.92 -5.65
N THR A 7 2.36 -0.21 -6.67
CA THR A 7 2.69 1.21 -6.87
C THR A 7 2.24 2.06 -5.67
N VAL A 8 1.05 1.78 -5.14
CA VAL A 8 0.51 2.48 -3.96
C VAL A 8 1.31 2.13 -2.71
N LEU A 9 1.69 0.86 -2.54
CA LEU A 9 2.49 0.41 -1.40
C LEU A 9 3.86 1.07 -1.37
N VAL A 10 4.55 1.13 -2.52
CA VAL A 10 5.83 1.83 -2.66
C VAL A 10 5.68 3.31 -2.29
N ALA A 11 4.64 3.98 -2.78
CA ALA A 11 4.39 5.39 -2.48
C ALA A 11 4.15 5.63 -0.98
N VAL A 12 3.36 4.79 -0.32
CA VAL A 12 3.11 4.89 1.13
C VAL A 12 4.39 4.66 1.93
N VAL A 13 5.16 3.63 1.58
CA VAL A 13 6.39 3.30 2.30
C VAL A 13 7.43 4.41 2.14
N ASP A 14 7.61 4.94 0.92
CA ASP A 14 8.55 6.03 0.67
C ASP A 14 8.15 7.30 1.46
N GLN A 15 6.88 7.71 1.39
CA GLN A 15 6.42 8.88 2.14
C GLN A 15 6.54 8.71 3.65
N TYR A 16 6.14 7.56 4.18
CA TYR A 16 6.25 7.26 5.62
C TYR A 16 7.70 7.23 6.09
N GLN A 17 8.64 6.73 5.28
CA GLN A 17 10.07 6.73 5.63
C GLN A 17 10.67 8.14 5.68
N ASN A 18 10.13 9.07 4.89
CA ASN A 18 10.60 10.45 4.87
C ASN A 18 10.02 11.32 6.00
N SER A 19 8.77 11.07 6.41
CA SER A 19 8.08 11.88 7.43
C SER A 19 8.01 11.22 8.82
N ASP A 20 8.11 9.89 8.91
CA ASP A 20 7.73 9.07 10.08
C ASP A 20 6.26 9.29 10.53
N GLU A 21 5.42 9.84 9.65
CA GLU A 21 4.03 10.18 9.92
C GLU A 21 3.07 9.38 9.02
N PRO A 22 1.86 9.01 9.51
CA PRO A 22 0.86 8.33 8.70
C PRO A 22 0.56 9.05 7.38
N VAL A 23 0.47 8.29 6.30
CA VAL A 23 0.34 8.81 4.94
C VAL A 23 -1.12 8.85 4.54
N THR A 24 -1.63 10.00 4.09
CA THR A 24 -3.04 10.13 3.68
C THR A 24 -3.25 9.73 2.21
N ALA A 25 -4.47 9.29 1.87
CA ALA A 25 -4.86 9.05 0.48
C ALA A 25 -4.64 10.31 -0.40
N HIS A 26 -4.92 11.48 0.16
CA HIS A 26 -4.67 12.77 -0.48
C HIS A 26 -3.20 12.97 -0.84
N SER A 27 -2.29 12.74 0.11
CA SER A 27 -0.83 12.86 -0.08
C SER A 27 -0.33 11.93 -1.19
N ILE A 28 -0.84 10.70 -1.24
CA ILE A 28 -0.50 9.72 -2.28
C ILE A 28 -1.05 10.21 -3.63
N ALA A 29 -2.30 10.64 -3.68
CA ALA A 29 -2.96 11.13 -4.89
C ALA A 29 -2.20 12.31 -5.51
N GLU A 30 -1.82 13.30 -4.69
CA GLU A 30 -1.00 14.43 -5.13
C GLU A 30 0.37 13.96 -5.65
N SER A 31 1.06 13.08 -4.93
CA SER A 31 2.40 12.61 -5.32
C SER A 31 2.40 11.83 -6.64
N GLN A 32 1.32 11.10 -6.93
CA GLN A 32 1.19 10.25 -8.10
C GLN A 32 0.42 10.91 -9.26
N GLY A 33 -0.13 12.11 -9.05
CA GLY A 33 -1.00 12.78 -10.03
C GLY A 33 -2.30 12.02 -10.31
N LEU A 34 -2.84 11.36 -9.29
CA LEU A 34 -4.04 10.52 -9.36
C LEU A 34 -5.21 11.15 -8.59
N SER A 35 -6.42 10.61 -8.75
CA SER A 35 -7.54 10.93 -7.87
C SER A 35 -7.56 10.00 -6.65
N GLU A 36 -8.05 10.50 -5.52
CA GLU A 36 -8.21 9.69 -4.31
C GLU A 36 -9.12 8.48 -4.53
N GLU A 37 -10.16 8.62 -5.37
CA GLU A 37 -11.06 7.52 -5.75
C GLU A 37 -10.33 6.37 -6.46
N ALA A 38 -9.24 6.67 -7.19
CA ALA A 38 -8.44 5.64 -7.84
C ALA A 38 -7.63 4.80 -6.83
N LEU A 39 -7.38 5.36 -5.64
CA LEU A 39 -6.58 4.74 -4.58
C LEU A 39 -7.41 3.89 -3.62
N THR A 40 -8.74 4.10 -3.56
CA THR A 40 -9.63 3.39 -2.62
C THR A 40 -9.41 1.88 -2.68
N ARG A 41 -9.52 1.28 -3.87
CA ARG A 41 -9.38 -0.17 -4.06
C ARG A 41 -7.99 -0.71 -3.69
N PRO A 42 -6.87 -0.12 -4.18
CA PRO A 42 -5.54 -0.51 -3.75
C PRO A 42 -5.30 -0.38 -2.24
N LEU A 43 -5.74 0.72 -1.62
CA LEU A 43 -5.55 0.95 -0.18
C LEU A 43 -6.35 -0.04 0.67
N GLU A 44 -7.59 -0.33 0.28
CA GLU A 44 -8.40 -1.38 0.91
C GLU A 44 -7.70 -2.75 0.82
N SER A 45 -7.26 -3.13 -0.37
CA SER A 45 -6.58 -4.42 -0.58
C SER A 45 -5.28 -4.54 0.23
N LEU A 46 -4.48 -3.48 0.29
CA LEU A 46 -3.25 -3.47 1.08
C LEU A 46 -3.51 -3.55 2.60
N CYS A 47 -4.64 -2.99 3.06
CA CYS A 47 -5.07 -3.16 4.46
C CYS A 47 -5.56 -4.59 4.73
N GLU A 48 -6.31 -5.19 3.80
CA GLU A 48 -6.76 -6.58 3.91
C GLU A 48 -5.60 -7.57 3.98
N LEU A 49 -4.49 -7.26 3.30
CA LEU A 49 -3.26 -8.05 3.33
C LEU A 49 -2.33 -7.75 4.51
N GLU A 50 -2.77 -6.93 5.46
CA GLU A 50 -1.97 -6.50 6.61
C GLU A 50 -0.63 -5.84 6.22
N LEU A 51 -0.56 -5.28 5.00
CA LEU A 51 0.58 -4.52 4.51
C LEU A 51 0.48 -3.05 4.93
N LEU A 52 -0.74 -2.54 5.06
CA LEU A 52 -1.03 -1.22 5.63
C LEU A 52 -1.91 -1.36 6.86
N GLU A 53 -1.61 -0.53 7.86
CA GLU A 53 -2.47 -0.29 9.01
C GLU A 53 -3.22 1.03 8.78
N SER A 54 -4.55 0.97 8.77
CA SER A 54 -5.40 2.17 8.72
C SER A 54 -5.48 2.81 10.10
N THR A 55 -5.15 4.09 10.18
CA THR A 55 -5.19 4.90 11.41
C THR A 55 -6.16 6.07 11.23
N GLU A 56 -6.48 6.78 12.32
CA GLU A 56 -7.29 8.01 12.24
C GLU A 56 -6.61 9.13 11.41
N GLN A 57 -5.30 9.04 11.21
CA GLN A 57 -4.48 10.07 10.54
C GLN A 57 -4.04 9.65 9.13
N GLY A 58 -4.38 8.45 8.66
CA GLY A 58 -3.95 7.91 7.37
C GLY A 58 -3.45 6.48 7.48
N TYR A 59 -2.57 6.07 6.57
CA TYR A 59 -2.06 4.72 6.43
C TYR A 59 -0.62 4.63 6.91
N ARG A 60 -0.33 3.59 7.69
CA ARG A 60 1.02 3.27 8.15
C ARG A 60 1.46 1.95 7.54
N PRO A 61 2.64 1.88 6.88
CA PRO A 61 3.15 0.61 6.40
C PRO A 61 3.56 -0.28 7.58
N THR A 62 3.20 -1.56 7.51
CA THR A 62 3.64 -2.56 8.48
C THR A 62 5.10 -2.94 8.24
N VAL A 63 5.68 -3.69 9.19
CA VAL A 63 7.03 -4.26 9.00
C VAL A 63 7.03 -5.21 7.79
N THR A 64 5.99 -6.03 7.65
CA THR A 64 5.80 -6.97 6.53
C THR A 64 5.84 -6.26 5.17
N ALA A 65 5.12 -5.14 5.03
CA ALA A 65 5.16 -4.35 3.78
C ALA A 65 6.57 -3.89 3.41
N ARG A 66 7.34 -3.42 4.39
CA ARG A 66 8.71 -2.94 4.16
C ARG A 66 9.65 -4.08 3.79
N GLU A 67 9.51 -5.24 4.43
CA GLU A 67 10.31 -6.42 4.10
C GLU A 67 9.97 -6.97 2.72
N LEU A 68 8.69 -7.01 2.35
CA LEU A 68 8.21 -7.44 1.04
C LEU A 68 8.79 -6.58 -0.09
N LEU A 69 8.75 -5.25 0.06
CA LEU A 69 9.38 -4.33 -0.91
C LEU A 69 10.90 -4.47 -0.95
N ALA A 70 11.55 -4.72 0.19
CA ALA A 70 13.00 -4.93 0.24
C ALA A 70 13.44 -6.22 -0.49
N LEU A 71 12.53 -7.18 -0.64
CA LEU A 71 12.74 -8.42 -1.40
C LEU A 71 12.37 -8.29 -2.89
N ASP A 72 11.91 -7.11 -3.34
CA ASP A 72 11.44 -6.84 -4.71
C ASP A 72 10.32 -7.81 -5.15
N ILE A 73 9.47 -8.19 -4.19
CA ILE A 73 8.31 -9.05 -4.43
C ILE A 73 7.11 -8.16 -4.73
N ASP A 74 6.36 -8.47 -5.79
CA ASP A 74 5.12 -7.76 -6.08
C ASP A 74 3.99 -8.26 -5.15
N PRO A 75 3.31 -7.40 -4.37
CA PRO A 75 2.17 -7.81 -3.55
C PRO A 75 1.02 -8.41 -4.36
N ASP A 76 0.89 -8.04 -5.64
CA ASP A 76 -0.11 -8.64 -6.53
C ASP A 76 0.26 -10.11 -6.88
N ASP A 77 1.53 -10.51 -6.77
CA ASP A 77 1.98 -11.92 -6.91
C ASP A 77 1.84 -12.73 -5.60
N VAL A 78 1.94 -12.09 -4.44
CA VAL A 78 1.76 -12.74 -3.13
C VAL A 78 0.31 -13.19 -2.92
N LEU A 79 -0.65 -12.49 -3.53
CA LEU A 79 -2.07 -12.86 -3.56
C LEU A 79 -2.35 -14.24 -4.16
N VAL A 80 -1.42 -14.83 -4.91
CA VAL A 80 -1.60 -16.14 -5.56
C VAL A 80 -1.25 -17.30 -4.62
N LEU A 81 -0.60 -17.05 -3.47
CA LEU A 81 -0.07 -18.10 -2.60
C LEU A 81 -1.03 -18.57 -1.50
N ASP A 82 -2.17 -17.90 -1.30
CA ASP A 82 -3.15 -18.25 -0.25
C ASP A 82 -4.40 -18.98 -0.80
N LEU A 83 -4.41 -19.33 -2.09
CA LEU A 83 -5.42 -20.20 -2.70
C LEU A 83 -4.88 -21.64 -2.82
N VAL A 84 -4.60 -22.27 -1.68
CA VAL A 84 -4.60 -23.73 -1.61
C VAL A 84 -6.01 -24.17 -1.19
N GLU A 85 -6.86 -24.43 -2.18
CA GLU A 85 -8.08 -25.20 -1.94
C GLU A 85 -7.66 -26.62 -1.49
N GLU A 86 -7.90 -26.97 -0.22
CA GLU A 86 -7.83 -28.35 0.29
C GLU A 86 -8.95 -29.23 -0.28
#